data_AF-A0A3D5HJR5-F1
#
_entry.id   AF-A0A3D5HJR5-F1
#
_cell.length_a   1.000
_cell.length_b   1.000
_cell.length_c   1.000
_cell.angle_alpha   90.00
_cell.angle_beta   90.00
_cell.angle_gamma   90.00
#
_symmetry.space_group_name_H-M   'P 1'
#
loop_
_entity.id
_entity.type
_entity.pdbx_description
1 polymer ?
#
loop_
_entity_poly.entity_id
_entity_poly.type
_entity_poly.pdbx_seq_one_letter_code
_entity_poly.pdbx_strand_id
1 'polypeptide(L)' 'GLLTNDKAQVIKKNGEPIDGLYAIGNNAASSMGESYPGAGVTIGPALTFGYIAARHMSGSND' A
#
# COMPACT_ATOMS: atom_id res chain seq x y z
N GLY A 1 -5.10 -6.87 -5.85
CA GLY A 1 -5.33 -6.80 -4.40
C GLY A 1 -6.26 -5.66 -4.08
N LEU A 2 -6.28 -5.25 -2.81
CA LEU A 2 -7.06 -4.13 -2.29
C LEU A 2 -6.53 -2.79 -2.81
N LEU A 3 -7.42 -1.87 -3.18
CA LEU A 3 -7.02 -0.51 -3.54
C LEU A 3 -6.51 0.23 -2.30
N THR A 4 -5.38 0.90 -2.42
CA THR A 4 -4.77 1.66 -1.32
C THR A 4 -4.39 3.07 -1.75
N ASN A 5 -4.36 4.03 -0.81
CA ASN A 5 -3.78 5.34 -1.03
C ASN A 5 -2.23 5.33 -0.89
N ASP A 6 -1.64 6.52 -0.98
CA ASP A 6 -0.21 6.79 -0.80
C ASP A 6 0.31 6.49 0.62
N LYS A 7 -0.57 6.49 1.63
CA LYS A 7 -0.29 6.06 3.00
C LYS A 7 -0.52 4.54 3.23
N ALA A 8 -0.78 3.79 2.16
CA ALA A 8 -1.09 2.36 2.16
C ALA A 8 -2.38 1.95 2.91
N GLN A 9 -3.27 2.90 3.20
CA GLN A 9 -4.60 2.62 3.77
C GLN A 9 -5.53 2.06 2.70
N VAL A 10 -6.34 1.07 3.07
CA VAL A 10 -7.33 0.48 2.15
C VAL A 10 -8.45 1.48 1.87
N ILE A 11 -8.81 1.61 0.60
CA ILE A 11 -9.82 2.57 0.12
C ILE A 11 -11.16 1.87 -0.11
N LYS A 12 -12.23 2.47 0.43
CA LYS A 12 -13.62 2.08 0.20
C LYS A 12 -14.03 2.44 -1.23
N LYS A 13 -15.14 1.86 -1.70
CA LYS A 13 -15.72 2.18 -3.03
C LYS A 13 -16.09 3.66 -3.22
N ASN A 14 -16.35 4.38 -2.13
CA ASN A 14 -16.67 5.82 -2.17
C ASN A 14 -15.42 6.72 -2.14
N GLY A 15 -14.21 6.15 -2.21
CA GLY A 15 -12.95 6.91 -2.21
C GLY A 15 -12.36 7.18 -0.83
N GLU A 16 -13.11 6.94 0.25
CA GLU A 16 -12.64 7.19 1.61
C GLU A 16 -11.76 6.06 2.15
N PRO A 17 -10.72 6.37 2.95
CA PRO A 17 -9.94 5.35 3.63
C PRO A 17 -10.78 4.61 4.69
N ILE A 18 -10.43 3.33 4.90
CA ILE A 18 -10.88 2.54 6.04
C ILE A 18 -9.88 2.78 7.18
N ASP A 19 -10.35 3.41 8.25
CA ASP A 19 -9.51 3.70 9.40
C ASP A 19 -8.94 2.40 10.02
N GLY A 20 -7.66 2.44 10.37
CA GLY A 20 -6.92 1.30 10.92
C GLY A 20 -6.60 0.15 9.95
N LEU A 21 -7.04 0.19 8.68
CA LEU A 21 -6.82 -0.92 7.74
C LEU A 21 -5.82 -0.56 6.63
N TYR A 22 -4.77 -1.38 6.51
CA TYR A 22 -3.67 -1.18 5.56
C TYR A 22 -3.42 -2.46 4.75
N ALA A 23 -2.94 -2.31 3.53
CA ALA A 23 -2.53 -3.43 2.69
C ALA A 23 -1.25 -3.11 1.93
N ILE A 24 -0.35 -4.09 1.81
CA ILE A 24 0.95 -3.96 1.13
C ILE A 24 1.27 -5.23 0.34
N GLY A 25 2.25 -5.14 -0.56
CA GLY A 25 2.70 -6.28 -1.36
C GLY A 25 1.53 -6.90 -2.14
N ASN A 26 1.48 -8.24 -2.17
CA ASN A 26 0.48 -8.97 -2.95
C ASN A 26 -0.97 -8.76 -2.46
N ASN A 27 -1.16 -8.29 -1.23
CA ASN A 27 -2.49 -7.98 -0.70
C ASN A 27 -3.02 -6.64 -1.26
N ALA A 28 -2.14 -5.73 -1.65
CA ALA A 28 -2.49 -4.47 -2.30
C ALA A 28 -2.66 -4.66 -3.82
N ALA A 29 -3.37 -3.75 -4.47
CA ALA A 29 -3.34 -3.63 -5.92
C ALA A 29 -1.92 -3.22 -6.35
N SER A 30 -1.36 -3.92 -7.35
CA SER A 30 -0.02 -3.63 -7.84
C SER A 30 0.04 -2.23 -8.44
N SER A 31 0.96 -1.39 -7.98
CA SER A 31 1.24 -0.09 -8.61
C SER A 31 1.83 -0.23 -10.02
N MET A 32 2.31 -1.43 -10.37
CA MET A 32 2.89 -1.73 -11.68
C MET A 32 1.87 -2.31 -12.67
N GLY A 33 0.58 -2.37 -12.30
CA GLY A 33 -0.48 -2.92 -13.14
C GLY A 33 -0.19 -4.37 -13.53
N GLU A 34 -0.34 -4.68 -14.82
CA GLU A 34 -0.11 -6.02 -15.40
C GLU A 34 1.37 -6.33 -15.70
N SER A 35 2.28 -5.39 -15.45
CA SER A 35 3.69 -5.52 -15.84
C SER A 35 4.59 -6.01 -14.71
N TYR A 36 5.64 -6.75 -15.06
CA TYR A 36 6.75 -7.11 -14.18
C TYR A 36 8.03 -6.41 -14.67
N PRO A 37 8.26 -5.13 -14.30
CA PRO A 37 9.35 -4.31 -14.83
C PRO A 37 10.76 -4.79 -14.46
N GLY A 38 10.91 -5.67 -13.47
CA GLY A 38 12.21 -6.21 -13.09
C GLY A 38 12.19 -7.04 -11.82
N ALA A 39 13.31 -7.72 -11.56
CA ALA A 39 13.47 -8.53 -10.35
C ALA A 39 13.26 -7.69 -9.08
N GLY A 40 12.52 -8.24 -8.12
CA GLY A 40 12.25 -7.58 -6.83
C GLY A 40 11.06 -6.62 -6.83
N VAL A 41 10.31 -6.52 -7.94
CA VAL A 41 9.12 -5.63 -8.02
C VAL A 41 8.01 -5.96 -7.03
N THR A 42 8.00 -7.16 -6.44
CA THR A 42 7.08 -7.48 -5.35
C THR A 42 7.63 -7.05 -3.99
N ILE A 43 8.89 -7.41 -3.70
CA ILE A 43 9.49 -7.22 -2.37
C ILE A 43 9.82 -5.74 -2.12
N GLY A 44 10.41 -5.05 -3.10
CA GLY A 44 10.77 -3.64 -2.97
C GLY A 44 9.57 -2.77 -2.58
N PRO A 45 8.49 -2.74 -3.39
CA PRO A 45 7.27 -2.02 -3.05
C PRO A 45 6.63 -2.50 -1.74
N ALA A 46 6.62 -3.81 -1.45
CA ALA A 46 6.08 -4.31 -0.19
C ALA A 46 6.80 -3.71 1.03
N LEU A 47 8.13 -3.69 1.02
CA LEU A 47 8.94 -3.10 2.10
C LEU A 47 8.73 -1.58 2.20
N THR A 48 8.74 -0.88 1.07
CA THR A 48 8.55 0.57 1.03
C THR A 48 7.18 0.98 1.57
N PHE A 49 6.10 0.38 1.06
CA PHE A 49 4.75 0.70 1.54
C PHE A 49 4.51 0.17 2.97
N GLY A 50 5.17 -0.92 3.39
CA GLY A 50 5.13 -1.38 4.77
C GLY A 50 5.72 -0.36 5.74
N TYR A 51 6.85 0.26 5.37
CA TYR A 51 7.45 1.34 6.15
C TYR A 51 6.55 2.57 6.23
N ILE A 52 5.95 2.97 5.09
CA ILE A 52 5.01 4.10 5.04
C ILE A 52 3.80 3.84 5.94
N ALA A 53 3.19 2.65 5.83
CA ALA A 53 2.05 2.24 6.63
C ALA A 53 2.37 2.31 8.13
N ALA A 54 3.54 1.77 8.54
CA ALA A 54 3.98 1.79 9.93
C ALA A 54 4.14 3.21 10.48
N ARG A 55 4.76 4.11 9.70
CA ARG A 55 4.92 5.52 10.11
C ARG A 55 3.60 6.28 10.21
N HIS A 56 2.67 6.00 9.30
CA HIS A 56 1.34 6.59 9.36
C HIS A 56 0.56 6.06 10.58
N MET A 57 0.58 4.74 10.81
CA MET A 57 -0.02 4.11 12.00
C MET A 57 0.53 4.68 13.32
N SER A 58 1.82 5.02 13.37
CA SER A 58 2.44 5.58 14.57
C SER A 58 2.30 7.09 14.72
N GLY A 59 1.61 7.79 13.80
CA GLY A 59 1.52 9.26 13.79
C GLY A 59 2.85 9.96 13.53
N SER A 60 3.82 9.25 12.95
CA SER A 60 5.16 9.78 12.65
C SER A 60 5.27 10.35 11.23
N ASN A 61 4.15 10.41 10.50
CA ASN A 61 4.05 10.89 9.13
C ASN A 61 2.62 11.36 8.82
N ASP A 62 2.28 12.59 9.23
CA ASP A 62 1.04 13.29 8.85
C ASP A 62 1.12 13.77 7.40
#